data_AF-A0A959JNG9-F1
#
_entry.id   AF-A0A959JNG9-F1
#
_cell.length_a   1.000
_cell.length_b   1.000
_cell.length_c   1.000
_cell.angle_alpha   90.00
_cell.angle_beta   90.00
_cell.angle_gamma   90.00
#
_symmetry.space_group_name_H-M   'P 1'
#
loop_
_entity.id
_entity.type
_entity.pdbx_description
1 polymer ?
#
loop_
_entity_poly.entity_id
_entity_poly.type
_entity_poly.pdbx_seq_one_letter_code
_entity_poly.pdbx_strand_id
1 'polypeptide(L)'
;TSVLLHNVSDLTELQVLLTKWDSLGVSKNDQIHFTYNVLMYRVVKNYSFKVIMKKAKKLGAKVIVDNFTEDDLRVIVENKDILDLIFEDVLRWKYPFAIDPETEIFKEILAYDVKKGEKIADIGAGTGMFSLLLAMFLPDVELFVNELDKDFLEYTTKKFIAIFGSNLEENAVSMIKGGLISTSLEGYDLDKIFLRNTLHHILYTEDMLLSIENSLKSDGMLLVKESI
;
A
#
# COMPACT_ATOMS: atom_id res chain seq x y z
N THR A 1 2.26 -13.64 -9.01
CA THR A 1 1.17 -14.65 -9.02
C THR A 1 1.16 -15.60 -7.82
N SER A 2 2.13 -15.61 -6.90
CA SER A 2 2.18 -16.63 -5.82
C SER A 2 1.19 -16.45 -4.65
N VAL A 3 0.69 -15.23 -4.39
CA VAL A 3 -0.47 -14.99 -3.49
C VAL A 3 -1.79 -15.45 -4.16
N LEU A 4 -1.80 -15.61 -5.48
CA LEU A 4 -2.90 -16.21 -6.27
C LEU A 4 -2.69 -17.72 -6.57
N LEU A 5 -1.57 -18.32 -6.16
CA LEU A 5 -1.19 -19.70 -6.54
C LEU A 5 -0.88 -20.64 -5.37
N HIS A 6 -0.84 -20.16 -4.13
CA HIS A 6 -0.75 -21.03 -2.96
C HIS A 6 -1.98 -20.83 -2.07
N ASN A 7 -2.65 -21.94 -1.75
CA ASN A 7 -3.79 -21.97 -0.84
C ASN A 7 -3.42 -21.21 0.43
N VAL A 8 -4.16 -20.14 0.70
CA VAL A 8 -4.16 -19.50 1.99
C VAL A 8 -4.47 -20.58 3.02
N SER A 9 -3.51 -20.85 3.90
CA SER A 9 -3.71 -21.71 5.06
C SER A 9 -4.98 -21.28 5.77
N ASP A 10 -5.94 -22.21 5.87
CA ASP A 10 -7.22 -22.07 6.57
C ASP A 10 -7.71 -20.63 6.83
N LEU A 11 -8.40 -20.04 5.85
CA LEU A 11 -9.03 -18.71 5.95
C LEU A 11 -10.02 -18.58 7.12
N THR A 12 -10.33 -19.67 7.84
CA THR A 12 -11.15 -19.66 9.05
C THR A 12 -10.60 -18.67 10.09
N GLU A 13 -9.28 -18.63 10.32
CA GLU A 13 -8.71 -17.68 11.29
C GLU A 13 -8.92 -16.22 10.85
N LEU A 14 -8.73 -15.92 9.56
CA LEU A 14 -9.01 -14.59 9.00
C LEU A 14 -10.50 -14.25 9.09
N GLN A 15 -11.39 -15.20 8.82
CA GLN A 15 -12.84 -14.99 8.96
C GLN A 15 -13.24 -14.70 10.40
N VAL A 16 -12.64 -15.39 11.37
CA VAL A 16 -12.85 -15.13 12.80
C VAL A 16 -12.36 -13.72 13.15
N LEU A 17 -11.18 -13.32 12.66
CA LEU A 17 -10.64 -11.97 12.85
C LEU A 17 -11.56 -10.88 12.28
N LEU A 18 -12.07 -11.05 11.06
CA LEU A 18 -12.96 -10.08 10.42
C LEU A 18 -14.33 -10.01 11.10
N THR A 19 -14.86 -11.14 11.56
CA THR A 19 -16.09 -11.18 12.38
C THR A 19 -15.88 -10.44 13.70
N LYS A 20 -14.70 -10.61 14.31
CA LYS A 20 -14.32 -9.88 15.52
C LYS A 20 -14.24 -8.38 15.26
N TRP A 21 -13.67 -7.94 14.13
CA TRP A 21 -13.69 -6.54 13.72
C TRP A 21 -15.11 -5.97 13.64
N ASP A 22 -16.01 -6.68 12.96
CA ASP A 22 -17.42 -6.28 12.82
C ASP A 22 -18.11 -6.13 14.20
N SER A 23 -17.78 -7.00 15.15
CA SER A 23 -18.36 -6.99 16.50
C SER A 23 -17.93 -5.81 17.38
N LEU A 24 -16.78 -5.18 17.08
CA LEU A 24 -16.25 -4.06 17.87
C LEU A 24 -16.91 -2.72 17.54
N GLY A 25 -17.62 -2.61 16.41
CA GLY A 25 -18.26 -1.36 15.98
C GLY A 25 -17.27 -0.22 15.69
N VAL A 26 -15.99 -0.54 15.47
CA VAL A 26 -14.96 0.44 15.09
C VAL A 26 -15.05 0.77 13.61
N SER A 27 -14.69 2.00 13.24
CA SER A 27 -14.77 2.45 11.84
C SER A 27 -13.80 1.67 10.94
N LYS A 28 -14.13 1.50 9.65
CA LYS A 28 -13.23 0.84 8.67
C LYS A 28 -11.84 1.49 8.68
N ASN A 29 -11.76 2.81 8.78
CA ASN A 29 -10.49 3.55 8.85
C ASN A 29 -9.67 3.18 10.09
N ASP A 30 -10.30 3.03 11.26
CA ASP A 30 -9.60 2.59 12.47
C ASP A 30 -9.09 1.15 12.35
N GLN A 31 -9.85 0.27 11.69
CA GLN A 31 -9.43 -1.11 11.41
C GLN A 31 -8.22 -1.13 10.48
N ILE A 32 -8.26 -0.34 9.39
CA ILE A 32 -7.15 -0.16 8.45
C ILE A 32 -5.93 0.39 9.18
N HIS A 33 -6.07 1.49 9.92
CA HIS A 33 -4.97 2.12 10.65
C HIS A 33 -4.36 1.18 11.68
N PHE A 34 -5.17 0.43 12.43
CA PHE A 34 -4.64 -0.53 13.39
C PHE A 34 -3.88 -1.66 12.70
N THR A 35 -4.47 -2.24 11.64
CA THR A 35 -3.85 -3.32 10.87
C THR A 35 -2.54 -2.87 10.25
N TYR A 36 -2.52 -1.68 9.63
CA TYR A 36 -1.33 -1.04 9.10
C TYR A 36 -0.26 -0.85 10.18
N ASN A 37 -0.62 -0.38 11.37
CA ASN A 37 0.31 -0.24 12.49
C ASN A 37 0.88 -1.59 12.97
N VAL A 38 0.07 -2.65 12.96
CA VAL A 38 0.54 -4.01 13.27
C VAL A 38 1.55 -4.48 12.23
N LEU A 39 1.21 -4.37 10.94
CA LEU A 39 2.12 -4.73 9.84
C LEU A 39 3.41 -3.91 9.91
N MET A 40 3.28 -2.62 10.19
CA MET A 40 4.42 -1.74 10.32
C MET A 40 5.34 -2.13 11.46
N TYR A 41 4.80 -2.26 12.66
CA TYR A 41 5.66 -2.60 13.79
C TYR A 41 6.18 -4.02 13.69
N ARG A 42 5.42 -4.97 13.15
CA ARG A 42 5.86 -6.38 13.08
C ARG A 42 6.77 -6.65 11.90
N VAL A 43 6.33 -6.34 10.68
CA VAL A 43 7.02 -6.72 9.45
C VAL A 43 8.15 -5.77 9.13
N VAL A 44 7.93 -4.47 9.38
CA VAL A 44 8.86 -3.42 8.98
C VAL A 44 9.86 -3.11 10.10
N LYS A 45 9.40 -2.93 11.35
CA LYS A 45 10.27 -2.59 12.50
C LYS A 45 10.66 -3.79 13.39
N ASN A 46 10.22 -5.00 13.05
CA ASN A 46 10.50 -6.27 13.77
C ASN A 46 10.21 -6.25 15.29
N TYR A 47 9.15 -5.57 15.72
CA TYR A 47 8.70 -5.59 17.11
C TYR A 47 7.97 -6.90 17.42
N SER A 48 7.99 -7.31 18.69
CA SER A 48 7.17 -8.43 19.16
C SER A 48 5.70 -8.01 19.34
N PHE A 49 4.77 -8.94 19.21
CA PHE A 49 3.33 -8.65 19.36
C PHE A 49 3.00 -8.01 20.71
N LYS A 50 3.64 -8.45 21.79
CA LYS A 50 3.55 -7.80 23.11
C LYS A 50 3.91 -6.31 23.10
N VAL A 51 4.98 -5.93 22.38
CA VAL A 51 5.39 -4.52 22.25
C VAL A 51 4.39 -3.73 21.43
N ILE A 52 3.87 -4.34 20.36
CA ILE A 52 2.84 -3.74 19.48
C ILE A 52 1.58 -3.43 20.28
N MET A 53 1.06 -4.40 21.03
CA MET A 53 -0.13 -4.23 21.88
C MET A 53 0.07 -3.11 22.92
N LYS A 54 1.26 -3.05 23.56
CA LYS A 54 1.59 -1.99 24.51
C LYS A 54 1.61 -0.61 23.85
N LYS A 55 2.12 -0.50 22.62
CA LYS A 55 2.13 0.76 21.84
C LYS A 55 0.73 1.17 21.42
N ALA A 56 -0.05 0.25 20.85
CA ALA A 56 -1.42 0.52 20.43
C ALA A 56 -2.30 1.00 21.60
N LYS A 57 -2.13 0.45 22.80
CA LYS A 57 -2.85 0.93 24.01
C LYS A 57 -2.54 2.39 24.35
N LYS A 58 -1.29 2.81 24.15
CA LYS A 58 -0.85 4.20 24.40
C LYS A 58 -1.37 5.17 23.35
N LEU A 59 -1.59 4.70 22.12
CA LEU A 59 -2.07 5.50 20.99
C LEU A 59 -3.60 5.61 20.94
N GLY A 60 -4.32 5.18 21.99
CA GLY A 60 -5.76 5.37 22.09
C GLY A 60 -6.61 4.27 21.43
N ALA A 61 -6.00 3.22 20.87
CA ALA A 61 -6.72 2.07 20.29
C ALA A 61 -7.31 1.12 21.34
N LYS A 62 -7.82 1.65 22.45
CA LYS A 62 -8.17 0.88 23.66
C LYS A 62 -9.24 -0.18 23.39
N VAL A 63 -10.30 0.16 22.63
CA VAL A 63 -11.37 -0.78 22.26
C VAL A 63 -10.81 -1.99 21.51
N ILE A 64 -9.87 -1.77 20.61
CA ILE A 64 -9.26 -2.83 19.80
C ILE A 64 -8.31 -3.66 20.67
N VAL A 65 -7.40 -3.00 21.38
CA VAL A 65 -6.33 -3.65 22.16
C VAL A 65 -6.85 -4.42 23.38
N ASP A 66 -7.97 -4.00 23.95
CA ASP A 66 -8.59 -4.73 25.07
C ASP A 66 -9.32 -6.01 24.59
N ASN A 67 -9.59 -6.15 23.28
CA ASN A 67 -10.26 -7.32 22.69
C ASN A 67 -9.33 -8.19 21.85
N PHE A 68 -8.23 -7.66 21.31
CA PHE A 68 -7.27 -8.38 20.49
C PHE A 68 -6.22 -9.09 21.34
N THR A 69 -5.68 -10.18 20.81
CA THR A 69 -4.64 -11.03 21.40
C THR A 69 -3.40 -11.02 20.51
N GLU A 70 -2.28 -11.56 20.99
CA GLU A 70 -1.10 -11.73 20.14
C GLU A 70 -1.36 -12.66 18.95
N ASP A 71 -2.31 -13.59 19.07
CA ASP A 71 -2.71 -14.48 17.99
C ASP A 71 -3.49 -13.75 16.90
N ASP A 72 -4.40 -12.82 17.27
CA ASP A 72 -5.08 -11.96 16.28
C ASP A 72 -4.06 -11.14 15.46
N LEU A 73 -3.00 -10.65 16.12
CA LEU A 73 -1.91 -9.94 15.45
C LEU A 73 -1.06 -10.85 14.54
N ARG A 74 -0.89 -12.13 14.90
CA ARG A 74 -0.30 -13.14 14.01
C ARG A 74 -1.16 -13.33 12.76
N VAL A 75 -2.47 -13.51 12.92
CA VAL A 75 -3.41 -13.68 11.80
C VAL A 75 -3.35 -12.48 10.86
N ILE A 76 -3.28 -11.25 11.38
CA ILE A 76 -3.06 -10.03 10.57
C ILE A 76 -1.81 -10.15 9.69
N VAL A 77 -0.69 -10.56 10.28
CA VAL A 77 0.61 -10.58 9.59
C VAL A 77 0.69 -11.70 8.56
N GLU A 78 0.14 -12.86 8.88
CA GLU A 78 0.10 -14.00 7.96
C GLU A 78 -0.82 -13.76 6.77
N ASN A 79 -1.88 -12.95 6.95
CA ASN A 79 -2.85 -12.60 5.91
C ASN A 79 -2.66 -11.18 5.34
N LYS A 80 -1.50 -10.56 5.55
CA LYS A 80 -1.23 -9.15 5.18
C LYS A 80 -1.58 -8.81 3.73
N ASP A 81 -1.29 -9.70 2.78
CA ASP A 81 -1.50 -9.42 1.36
C ASP A 81 -2.99 -9.45 1.00
N ILE A 82 -3.78 -10.31 1.65
CA ILE A 82 -5.24 -10.34 1.52
C ILE A 82 -5.86 -9.12 2.18
N LEU A 83 -5.38 -8.76 3.36
CA LEU A 83 -5.86 -7.57 4.07
C LEU A 83 -5.57 -6.29 3.28
N ASP A 84 -4.37 -6.15 2.71
CA ASP A 84 -4.02 -5.04 1.80
C ASP A 84 -5.02 -4.99 0.63
N LEU A 85 -5.30 -6.12 -0.02
CA LEU A 85 -6.28 -6.18 -1.12
C LEU A 85 -7.72 -5.86 -0.68
N ILE A 86 -8.11 -6.24 0.54
CA ILE A 86 -9.41 -5.88 1.12
C ILE A 86 -9.47 -4.37 1.41
N PHE A 87 -8.40 -3.79 1.94
CA PHE A 87 -8.34 -2.38 2.28
C PHE A 87 -8.28 -1.47 1.05
N GLU A 88 -7.67 -1.95 -0.03
CA GLU A 88 -7.71 -1.31 -1.35
C GLU A 88 -9.04 -1.56 -2.09
N ASP A 89 -10.01 -2.19 -1.44
CA ASP A 89 -11.31 -2.58 -2.00
C ASP A 89 -11.19 -3.45 -3.27
N VAL A 90 -10.06 -4.12 -3.49
CA VAL A 90 -9.90 -5.12 -4.57
C VAL A 90 -10.70 -6.38 -4.23
N LEU A 91 -10.63 -6.82 -2.97
CA LEU A 91 -11.40 -7.95 -2.46
C LEU A 91 -12.50 -7.47 -1.53
N ARG A 92 -13.69 -8.07 -1.64
CA ARG A 92 -14.79 -7.79 -0.71
C ARG A 92 -14.42 -8.19 0.72
N TRP A 93 -14.90 -7.42 1.71
CA TRP A 93 -14.71 -7.70 3.14
C TRP A 93 -15.24 -9.07 3.59
N LYS A 94 -16.28 -9.59 2.93
CA LYS A 94 -16.93 -10.86 3.30
C LYS A 94 -16.37 -12.02 2.50
N TYR A 95 -16.11 -13.14 3.17
CA TYR A 95 -15.81 -14.42 2.53
C TYR A 95 -16.90 -14.75 1.49
N PRO A 96 -16.55 -15.22 0.27
CA PRO A 96 -15.26 -15.75 -0.17
C PRO A 96 -14.24 -14.71 -0.66
N PHE A 97 -14.31 -13.45 -0.20
CA PHE A 97 -13.40 -12.35 -0.59
C PHE A 97 -13.36 -12.17 -2.11
N ALA A 98 -14.53 -12.20 -2.76
CA ALA A 98 -14.60 -12.11 -4.20
C ALA A 98 -14.00 -10.78 -4.69
N ILE A 99 -13.29 -10.84 -5.83
CA ILE A 99 -12.94 -9.64 -6.60
C ILE A 99 -14.24 -9.06 -7.15
N ASP A 100 -14.39 -7.76 -7.01
CA ASP A 100 -15.49 -7.03 -7.61
C ASP A 100 -14.92 -6.05 -8.64
N PRO A 101 -15.15 -6.28 -9.95
CA PRO A 101 -14.57 -5.43 -10.99
C PRO A 101 -15.14 -4.00 -10.98
N GLU A 102 -16.24 -3.78 -10.26
CA GLU A 102 -16.88 -2.46 -10.11
C GLU A 102 -16.35 -1.67 -8.91
N THR A 103 -15.24 -2.09 -8.32
CA THR A 103 -14.65 -1.37 -7.18
C THR A 103 -13.99 -0.07 -7.61
N GLU A 104 -13.92 0.85 -6.67
CA GLU A 104 -13.41 2.19 -6.93
C GLU A 104 -11.95 2.19 -7.39
N ILE A 105 -11.14 1.21 -6.99
CA ILE A 105 -9.74 1.11 -7.42
C ILE A 105 -9.61 0.74 -8.90
N PHE A 106 -10.47 -0.13 -9.43
CA PHE A 106 -10.45 -0.46 -10.86
C PHE A 106 -10.94 0.72 -11.71
N LYS A 107 -12.03 1.37 -11.28
CA LYS A 107 -12.52 2.59 -11.94
C LYS A 107 -11.47 3.70 -11.92
N GLU A 108 -10.77 3.85 -10.80
CA GLU A 108 -9.67 4.79 -10.62
C GLU A 108 -8.53 4.52 -11.62
N ILE A 109 -7.98 3.30 -11.65
CA ILE A 109 -6.89 2.94 -12.57
C ILE A 109 -7.29 3.15 -14.03
N LEU A 110 -8.53 2.79 -14.40
CA LEU A 110 -9.05 3.02 -15.74
C LEU A 110 -9.21 4.51 -16.07
N ALA A 111 -9.68 5.32 -15.12
CA ALA A 111 -9.88 6.75 -15.30
C ALA A 111 -8.58 7.53 -15.46
N TYR A 112 -7.46 7.01 -14.95
CA TYR A 112 -6.13 7.60 -15.16
C TYR A 112 -5.66 7.55 -16.61
N ASP A 113 -6.27 6.72 -17.45
CA ASP A 113 -6.03 6.66 -18.89
C ASP A 113 -4.55 6.51 -19.26
N VAL A 114 -3.83 5.69 -18.48
CA VAL A 114 -2.41 5.41 -18.67
C VAL A 114 -2.21 4.67 -19.99
N LYS A 115 -1.29 5.16 -20.83
CA LYS A 115 -1.02 4.60 -22.15
C LYS A 115 0.20 3.69 -22.11
N LYS A 116 0.22 2.74 -23.04
CA LYS A 116 1.38 1.88 -23.29
C LYS A 116 2.63 2.73 -23.56
N GLY A 117 3.73 2.40 -22.90
CA GLY A 117 5.02 3.06 -23.03
C GLY A 117 5.18 4.34 -22.19
N GLU A 118 4.18 4.73 -21.42
CA GLU A 118 4.31 5.86 -20.50
C GLU A 118 5.21 5.51 -19.31
N LYS A 119 5.90 6.54 -18.81
CA LYS A 119 6.64 6.52 -17.55
C LYS A 119 5.77 7.08 -16.44
N ILE A 120 5.51 6.27 -15.42
CA ILE A 120 4.62 6.64 -14.32
C ILE A 120 5.31 6.49 -12.98
N ALA A 121 4.97 7.34 -12.01
CA ALA A 121 5.45 7.18 -10.64
C ALA A 121 4.32 7.17 -9.62
N ASP A 122 4.49 6.36 -8.57
CA ASP A 122 3.64 6.33 -7.37
C ASP A 122 4.44 6.91 -6.20
N ILE A 123 4.05 8.09 -5.70
CA ILE A 123 4.75 8.80 -4.62
C ILE A 123 4.07 8.54 -3.28
N GLY A 124 4.86 8.06 -2.32
CA GLY A 124 4.36 7.64 -1.02
C GLY A 124 3.71 6.26 -1.09
N ALA A 125 4.38 5.31 -1.76
CA ALA A 125 3.84 3.99 -2.05
C ALA A 125 3.45 3.19 -0.80
N GLY A 126 3.99 3.51 0.40
CA GLY A 126 3.64 2.86 1.65
C GLY A 126 3.90 1.35 1.60
N THR A 127 2.85 0.54 1.75
CA THR A 127 2.94 -0.94 1.63
C THR A 127 3.14 -1.44 0.19
N GLY A 128 3.04 -0.54 -0.80
CA GLY A 128 3.26 -0.83 -2.21
C GLY A 128 2.12 -1.59 -2.89
N MET A 129 0.95 -1.72 -2.25
CA MET A 129 -0.16 -2.48 -2.85
C MET A 129 -0.69 -1.76 -4.10
N PHE A 130 -0.90 -0.45 -4.06
CA PHE A 130 -1.35 0.30 -5.23
C PHE A 130 -0.36 0.22 -6.39
N SER A 131 0.94 0.44 -6.13
CA SER A 131 1.98 0.30 -7.15
C SER A 131 2.07 -1.12 -7.70
N LEU A 132 1.83 -2.15 -6.88
CA LEU A 132 1.77 -3.54 -7.33
C LEU A 132 0.58 -3.76 -8.28
N LEU A 133 -0.59 -3.21 -7.97
CA LEU A 133 -1.76 -3.26 -8.87
C LEU A 133 -1.43 -2.55 -10.19
N LEU A 134 -0.81 -1.38 -10.17
CA LEU A 134 -0.37 -0.69 -11.40
C LEU A 134 0.54 -1.59 -12.24
N ALA A 135 1.58 -2.19 -11.65
CA ALA A 135 2.49 -3.09 -12.36
C ALA A 135 1.78 -4.33 -12.96
N MET A 136 0.75 -4.84 -12.28
CA MET A 136 -0.03 -5.99 -12.76
C MET A 136 -1.02 -5.64 -13.87
N PHE A 137 -1.67 -4.47 -13.80
CA PHE A 137 -2.69 -4.06 -14.77
C PHE A 137 -2.12 -3.32 -15.98
N LEU A 138 -0.94 -2.72 -15.83
CA LEU A 138 -0.29 -1.90 -16.84
C LEU A 138 1.12 -2.45 -17.14
N PRO A 139 1.26 -3.69 -17.64
CA PRO A 139 2.57 -4.34 -17.80
C PRO A 139 3.48 -3.69 -18.87
N ASP A 140 2.96 -2.75 -19.66
CA ASP A 140 3.67 -2.06 -20.72
C ASP A 140 4.10 -0.62 -20.33
N VAL A 141 4.16 -0.31 -19.04
CA VAL A 141 4.59 1.01 -18.51
C VAL A 141 5.91 0.88 -17.76
N GLU A 142 6.66 1.97 -17.68
CA GLU A 142 7.82 2.07 -16.77
C GLU A 142 7.35 2.67 -15.45
N LEU A 143 7.35 1.87 -14.38
CA LEU A 143 6.83 2.24 -13.06
C LEU A 143 7.96 2.60 -12.08
N PHE A 144 7.88 3.80 -11.52
CA PHE A 144 8.74 4.26 -10.42
C PHE A 144 7.96 4.25 -9.10
N VAL A 145 8.35 3.37 -8.18
CA VAL A 145 7.73 3.25 -6.85
C VAL A 145 8.55 4.07 -5.86
N ASN A 146 8.02 5.19 -5.38
CA ASN A 146 8.75 6.14 -4.55
C ASN A 146 8.29 6.13 -3.09
N GLU A 147 9.25 6.06 -2.16
CA GLU A 147 8.96 6.03 -0.72
C GLU A 147 10.03 6.71 0.16
N LEU A 148 9.59 7.50 1.14
CA LEU A 148 10.41 8.29 2.07
C LEU A 148 10.87 7.53 3.32
N ASP A 149 10.16 6.50 3.80
CA ASP A 149 10.64 5.63 4.87
C ASP A 149 11.42 4.44 4.28
N LYS A 150 12.66 4.24 4.76
CA LYS A 150 13.55 3.21 4.20
C LYS A 150 13.03 1.80 4.43
N ASP A 151 12.34 1.58 5.55
CA ASP A 151 11.90 0.25 5.94
C ASP A 151 10.63 -0.12 5.14
N PHE A 152 9.77 0.85 4.80
CA PHE A 152 8.70 0.66 3.82
C PHE A 152 9.24 0.35 2.43
N LEU A 153 10.26 1.09 1.96
CA LEU A 153 10.89 0.81 0.68
C LEU A 153 11.47 -0.61 0.63
N GLU A 154 12.13 -1.08 1.69
CA GLU A 154 12.64 -2.45 1.78
C GLU A 154 11.50 -3.49 1.77
N TYR A 155 10.42 -3.24 2.52
CA TYR A 155 9.24 -4.10 2.55
C TYR A 155 8.58 -4.23 1.17
N THR A 156 8.33 -3.10 0.51
CA THR A 156 7.74 -3.04 -0.82
C THR A 156 8.65 -3.68 -1.87
N THR A 157 9.96 -3.45 -1.80
CA THR A 157 10.94 -4.14 -2.66
C THR A 157 10.85 -5.66 -2.53
N LYS A 158 10.79 -6.19 -1.30
CA LYS A 158 10.63 -7.64 -1.06
C LYS A 158 9.30 -8.17 -1.60
N LYS A 159 8.20 -7.42 -1.43
CA LYS A 159 6.88 -7.77 -1.97
C LYS A 159 6.92 -7.90 -3.49
N PHE A 160 7.53 -6.93 -4.18
CA PHE A 160 7.69 -6.98 -5.64
C PHE A 160 8.59 -8.14 -6.09
N ILE A 161 9.73 -8.36 -5.42
CA ILE A 161 10.63 -9.48 -5.74
C ILE A 161 9.93 -10.83 -5.62
N ALA A 162 9.07 -11.00 -4.62
CA ALA A 162 8.30 -12.23 -4.44
C ALA A 162 7.29 -12.51 -5.58
N ILE A 163 6.92 -11.47 -6.35
CA ILE A 163 5.90 -11.56 -7.41
C ILE A 163 6.53 -11.59 -8.80
N PHE A 164 7.53 -10.74 -9.04
CA PHE A 164 8.15 -10.51 -10.35
C PHE A 164 9.55 -11.11 -10.47
N GLY A 165 10.11 -11.63 -9.37
CA GLY A 165 11.49 -12.12 -9.31
C GLY A 165 12.49 -11.04 -8.93
N SER A 166 13.77 -11.42 -8.81
CA SER A 166 14.82 -10.50 -8.32
C SER A 166 15.22 -9.41 -9.30
N ASN A 167 14.89 -9.56 -10.60
CA ASN A 167 15.20 -8.55 -11.62
C ASN A 167 13.96 -7.68 -11.92
N LEU A 168 13.73 -6.66 -11.08
CA LEU A 168 12.59 -5.76 -11.25
C LEU A 168 12.70 -4.89 -12.51
N GLU A 169 13.92 -4.60 -12.97
CA GLU A 169 14.16 -3.81 -14.19
C GLU A 169 13.68 -4.54 -15.45
N GLU A 170 13.77 -5.88 -15.49
CA GLU A 170 13.17 -6.69 -16.57
C GLU A 170 11.65 -6.55 -16.63
N ASN A 171 11.02 -6.14 -15.52
CA ASN A 171 9.59 -5.87 -15.42
C ASN A 171 9.28 -4.37 -15.48
N ALA A 172 10.25 -3.53 -15.87
CA ALA A 172 10.15 -2.07 -15.94
C ALA A 172 9.69 -1.43 -14.62
N VAL A 173 10.09 -1.98 -13.47
CA VAL A 173 9.80 -1.43 -12.14
C VAL A 173 11.09 -0.95 -11.46
N SER A 174 11.09 0.29 -11.00
CA SER A 174 12.18 0.91 -10.25
C SER A 174 11.74 1.32 -8.85
N MET A 175 12.51 0.94 -7.82
CA MET A 175 12.29 1.32 -6.42
C MET A 175 13.12 2.56 -6.08
N ILE A 176 12.47 3.68 -5.78
CA ILE A 176 13.12 4.98 -5.63
C ILE A 176 13.00 5.49 -4.19
N LYS A 177 14.14 5.87 -3.62
CA LYS A 177 14.20 6.47 -2.29
C LYS A 177 14.00 7.99 -2.38
N GLY A 178 12.84 8.45 -1.93
CA GLY A 178 12.56 9.88 -1.79
C GLY A 178 13.22 10.50 -0.56
N GLY A 179 13.14 11.83 -0.48
CA GLY A 179 13.55 12.69 0.63
C GLY A 179 12.42 13.60 1.12
N LEU A 180 12.68 14.40 2.15
CA LEU A 180 11.65 15.26 2.77
C LEU A 180 11.18 16.39 1.85
N ILE A 181 12.02 16.80 0.89
CA ILE A 181 11.81 17.94 -0.02
C ILE A 181 11.98 17.55 -1.49
N SER A 182 12.25 16.28 -1.79
CA SER A 182 12.58 15.80 -3.13
C SER A 182 12.09 14.38 -3.33
N THR A 183 11.55 14.09 -4.51
CA THR A 183 11.17 12.75 -4.95
C THR A 183 12.37 11.90 -5.37
N SER A 184 13.53 12.52 -5.64
CA SER A 184 14.66 11.89 -6.34
C SER A 184 14.32 11.42 -7.77
N LEU A 185 13.26 11.98 -8.37
CA LEU A 185 12.78 11.69 -9.73
C LEU A 185 12.92 12.90 -10.66
N GLU A 186 13.58 13.96 -10.23
CA GLU A 186 13.79 15.16 -11.04
C GLU A 186 14.54 14.81 -12.34
N GLY A 187 14.01 15.26 -13.48
CA GLY A 187 14.57 14.99 -14.81
C GLY A 187 14.27 13.60 -15.38
N TYR A 188 13.37 12.82 -14.78
CA TYR A 188 12.96 11.52 -15.32
C TYR A 188 11.96 11.61 -16.49
N ASP A 189 11.42 12.82 -16.74
CA ASP A 189 10.43 13.11 -17.79
C ASP A 189 9.23 12.15 -17.70
N LEU A 190 8.57 12.15 -16.54
CA LEU A 190 7.43 11.28 -16.26
C LEU A 190 6.17 11.79 -16.97
N ASP A 191 5.37 10.87 -17.51
CA ASP A 191 4.09 11.16 -18.13
C ASP A 191 3.01 11.40 -17.07
N LYS A 192 3.02 10.59 -16.00
CA LYS A 192 2.03 10.69 -14.91
C LYS A 192 2.66 10.42 -13.55
N ILE A 193 2.25 11.16 -12.54
CA ILE A 193 2.61 10.94 -11.15
C ILE A 193 1.35 10.80 -10.32
N PHE A 194 1.27 9.75 -9.51
CA PHE A 194 0.20 9.51 -8.56
C PHE A 194 0.61 9.94 -7.15
N LEU A 195 -0.27 10.69 -6.49
CA LEU A 195 -0.26 10.93 -5.05
C LEU A 195 -1.57 10.40 -4.47
N ARG A 196 -1.51 9.29 -3.74
CA ARG A 196 -2.69 8.62 -3.20
C ARG A 196 -2.65 8.55 -1.68
N ASN A 197 -3.44 9.39 -1.01
CA ASN A 197 -3.44 9.58 0.44
C ASN A 197 -2.05 9.95 0.99
N THR A 198 -1.29 10.75 0.22
CA THR A 198 0.11 11.10 0.52
C THR A 198 0.28 12.60 0.76
N LEU A 199 -0.51 13.45 0.11
CA LEU A 199 -0.29 14.89 0.11
C LEU A 199 -0.36 15.48 1.52
N HIS A 200 -1.29 15.01 2.33
CA HIS A 200 -1.46 15.45 3.73
C HIS A 200 -0.32 14.99 4.67
N HIS A 201 0.54 14.07 4.23
CA HIS A 201 1.73 13.64 4.95
C HIS A 201 3.00 14.44 4.59
N ILE A 202 2.96 15.25 3.52
CA ILE A 202 4.12 16.01 3.04
C ILE A 202 4.32 17.26 3.91
N LEU A 203 5.42 17.30 4.66
CA LEU A 203 5.75 18.42 5.55
C LEU A 203 6.17 19.70 4.80
N TYR A 204 6.96 19.55 3.74
CA TYR A 204 7.49 20.65 2.93
C TYR A 204 6.77 20.69 1.58
N THR A 205 5.49 21.05 1.59
CA THR A 205 4.60 20.91 0.44
C THR A 205 5.09 21.68 -0.78
N GLU A 206 5.56 22.92 -0.63
CA GLU A 206 6.04 23.73 -1.77
C GLU A 206 7.27 23.12 -2.43
N ASP A 207 8.29 22.75 -1.65
CA ASP A 207 9.51 22.12 -2.18
C ASP A 207 9.21 20.78 -2.85
N MET A 208 8.34 19.97 -2.25
CA MET A 208 7.96 18.68 -2.80
C MET A 208 7.15 18.83 -4.09
N LEU A 209 6.22 19.79 -4.16
CA LEU A 209 5.48 20.06 -5.40
C LEU A 209 6.40 20.56 -6.52
N LEU A 210 7.41 21.38 -6.19
CA LEU A 210 8.42 21.80 -7.16
C LEU A 210 9.27 20.61 -7.64
N SER A 211 9.65 19.70 -6.74
CA SER A 211 10.33 18.45 -7.09
C SER A 211 9.48 17.57 -8.02
N ILE A 212 8.18 17.43 -7.74
CA ILE A 212 7.22 16.71 -8.57
C ILE A 212 7.10 17.35 -9.95
N GLU A 213 6.97 18.67 -10.02
CA GLU A 213 6.94 19.42 -11.29
C GLU A 213 8.21 19.17 -12.11
N ASN A 214 9.39 19.23 -11.49
CA ASN A 214 10.68 18.94 -12.13
C ASN A 214 10.87 17.46 -12.53
N SER A 215 9.99 16.57 -12.07
CA SER A 215 9.99 15.15 -12.44
C SER A 215 9.09 14.87 -13.65
N LEU A 216 8.13 15.75 -13.94
CA LEU A 216 7.16 15.60 -15.03
C LEU A 216 7.70 16.14 -16.37
N LYS A 217 7.21 15.56 -17.46
CA LYS A 217 7.23 16.21 -18.77
C LYS A 217 6.44 17.53 -18.74
N SER A 218 6.67 18.40 -19.72
CA SER A 218 5.91 19.65 -19.87
C SER A 218 4.40 19.45 -20.04
N ASP A 219 3.98 18.29 -20.56
CA ASP A 219 2.58 17.86 -20.72
C ASP A 219 2.20 16.73 -19.74
N GLY A 220 3.07 16.41 -18.78
CA GLY A 220 2.84 15.40 -17.76
C GLY A 220 1.76 15.81 -16.76
N MET A 221 1.18 14.81 -16.09
CA MET A 221 0.06 15.04 -15.16
C MET A 221 0.39 14.59 -13.74
N LEU A 222 0.10 15.45 -12.77
CA LEU A 222 -0.02 15.07 -11.37
C LEU A 222 -1.47 14.69 -11.06
N LEU A 223 -1.67 13.45 -10.61
CA LEU A 223 -2.97 12.86 -10.28
C LEU A 223 -3.03 12.66 -8.76
N VAL A 224 -3.95 13.37 -8.10
CA VAL A 224 -4.08 13.38 -6.64
C VAL A 224 -5.39 12.75 -6.22
N LYS A 225 -5.33 11.75 -5.34
CA LYS A 225 -6.47 11.14 -4.68
C LYS A 225 -6.27 11.19 -3.17
N GLU A 226 -7.20 11.84 -2.46
CA GLU A 226 -7.20 11.97 -1.01
C GLU A 226 -8.56 11.54 -0.45
N SER A 227 -8.55 10.79 0.64
CA SER A 227 -9.77 10.43 1.38
C SER A 227 -10.05 11.56 2.37
N ILE A 228 -11.14 12.30 2.15
CA ILE A 228 -11.60 13.42 3.00
C ILE A 228 -12.57 12.91 4.07
#